data_AF-A0A9W6GLX9-F1
#
_entry.id   AF-A0A9W6GLX9-F1
#
_cell.length_a   1.000
_cell.length_b   1.000
_cell.length_c   1.000
_cell.angle_alpha   90.00
_cell.angle_beta   90.00
_cell.angle_gamma   90.00
#
_symmetry.space_group_name_H-M   'P 1'
#
loop_
_entity.id
_entity.type
_entity.pdbx_description
1 polymer ?
#
loop_
_entity_poly.entity_id
_entity_poly.type
_entity_poly.pdbx_seq_one_letter_code
_entity_poly.pdbx_strand_id
1 'polypeptide(L)'
;MFRRLRKVINSYGALRSRKVLALAFILSLLLALLAEINNPNGEYIGDIEGVLFNYFPMIFMNIAPVLFVFRIGFLRKIRQNPLYAIYMILYFLLFVPLFMGIQSKGGRVEIDRSSFFYIGVTGLNLLAIAIGHIVLIRYVFLDVIFKRRKPTGRDTIIVFMTYVSMGVSFGFVYALITTLSPEPAFSNMSLEMAEDLGGVKLYFRHIYYSFITLTSVGFGDIYPESWVAQTVAVIESILGVFLLSFSLGIILSSETEEHSVKQDENDKFRKELMEDIEKFHTRQNEMKNLKEELLADIEELIDKKLGNRIDKG
;
A
#
# COMPACT_ATOMS: atom_id res chain seq x y z
N MET A 1 37.62 0.91 -5.84
CA MET A 1 36.32 1.23 -6.48
C MET A 1 35.16 1.33 -5.48
N PHE A 2 34.84 0.28 -4.70
CA PHE A 2 33.72 0.24 -3.74
C PHE A 2 33.68 1.35 -2.68
N ARG A 3 34.84 1.76 -2.11
CA ARG A 3 34.90 2.85 -1.12
C ARG A 3 34.51 4.23 -1.70
N ARG A 4 34.82 4.49 -2.98
CA ARG A 4 34.44 5.74 -3.65
C ARG A 4 32.94 5.76 -3.94
N LEU A 5 32.39 4.66 -4.46
CA LEU A 5 30.95 4.51 -4.71
C LEU A 5 30.14 4.71 -3.42
N ARG A 6 30.57 4.10 -2.31
CA ARG A 6 29.91 4.25 -1.00
C ARG A 6 29.92 5.68 -0.48
N LYS A 7 31.02 6.42 -0.67
CA LYS A 7 31.10 7.85 -0.30
C LYS A 7 30.12 8.70 -1.12
N VAL A 8 30.01 8.45 -2.42
CA VAL A 8 29.06 9.15 -3.30
C VAL A 8 27.62 8.88 -2.88
N ILE A 9 27.26 7.62 -2.63
CA ILE A 9 25.91 7.23 -2.19
C ILE A 9 25.56 7.89 -0.85
N ASN A 10 26.49 7.89 0.11
CA ASN A 10 26.27 8.52 1.42
C ASN A 10 26.13 10.04 1.32
N SER A 11 26.93 10.69 0.46
CA SER A 11 26.84 12.13 0.21
C SER A 11 25.50 12.50 -0.45
N TYR A 12 25.04 11.71 -1.42
CA TYR A 12 23.74 11.87 -2.05
C TYR A 12 22.58 11.69 -1.04
N GLY A 13 22.65 10.65 -0.20
CA GLY A 13 21.65 10.37 0.83
C GLY A 13 21.41 11.56 1.80
N ALA A 14 22.43 12.37 2.04
CA ALA A 14 22.39 13.52 2.95
C ALA A 14 21.82 14.81 2.32
N LEU A 15 21.59 14.86 1.00
CA LEU A 15 21.05 16.05 0.32
C LEU A 15 19.64 16.40 0.81
N ARG A 16 19.36 17.70 1.01
CA ARG A 16 17.99 18.19 1.27
C ARG A 16 17.10 17.95 0.05
N SER A 17 15.79 17.75 0.25
CA SER A 17 14.83 17.45 -0.81
C SER A 17 14.86 18.46 -1.97
N ARG A 18 15.03 19.77 -1.67
CA ARG A 18 15.16 20.82 -2.71
C ARG A 18 16.37 20.62 -3.63
N LYS A 19 17.50 20.12 -3.10
CA LYS A 19 18.71 19.84 -3.90
C LYS A 19 18.53 18.62 -4.80
N VAL A 20 17.79 17.60 -4.33
CA VAL A 20 17.44 16.42 -5.15
C VAL A 20 16.52 16.84 -6.30
N LEU A 21 15.54 17.70 -6.03
CA LEU A 21 14.65 18.23 -7.06
C LEU A 21 15.43 19.07 -8.10
N ALA A 22 16.35 19.93 -7.65
CA ALA A 22 17.20 20.70 -8.55
C ALA A 22 18.11 19.79 -9.42
N LEU A 23 18.66 18.72 -8.84
CA LEU A 23 19.42 17.73 -9.60
C LEU A 23 18.54 17.02 -10.63
N ALA A 24 17.33 16.60 -10.24
CA ALA A 24 16.38 15.98 -11.16
C ALA A 24 16.03 16.92 -12.31
N PHE A 25 15.82 18.20 -12.02
CA PHE A 25 15.53 19.23 -13.01
C PHE A 25 16.68 19.37 -14.01
N ILE A 26 17.91 19.57 -13.52
CA ILE A 26 19.09 19.73 -14.38
C ILE A 26 19.31 18.47 -15.23
N LEU A 27 19.26 17.29 -14.61
CA LEU A 27 19.48 16.03 -15.32
C LEU A 27 18.41 15.80 -16.40
N SER A 28 17.15 16.14 -16.10
CA SER A 28 16.05 15.98 -17.04
C SER A 28 16.16 16.94 -18.22
N LEU A 29 16.63 18.17 -17.98
CA LEU A 29 16.89 19.14 -19.05
C LEU A 29 18.02 18.69 -19.96
N LEU A 30 19.12 18.18 -19.39
CA LEU A 30 20.24 17.65 -20.17
C LEU A 30 19.83 16.44 -21.02
N LEU A 31 19.06 15.52 -20.45
CA LEU A 31 18.59 14.35 -21.18
C LEU A 31 17.53 14.72 -22.24
N ALA A 32 16.72 15.75 -22.00
CA ALA A 32 15.75 16.23 -22.98
C ALA A 32 16.44 16.82 -24.21
N LEU A 33 17.48 17.62 -23.99
CA LEU A 33 18.33 18.12 -25.07
C LEU A 33 19.03 16.99 -25.83
N LEU A 34 19.51 15.98 -25.11
CA LEU A 34 20.17 14.82 -25.72
C LEU A 34 19.19 13.94 -26.52
N ALA A 35 17.94 13.81 -26.06
CA ALA A 35 16.90 13.10 -26.79
C ALA A 35 16.56 13.80 -28.10
N GLU A 36 16.44 15.13 -28.08
CA GLU A 36 16.19 15.95 -29.28
C GLU A 36 17.34 15.84 -30.29
N ILE A 37 18.59 15.95 -29.84
CA ILE A 37 19.77 15.82 -30.72
C ILE A 37 19.81 14.46 -31.43
N ASN A 38 19.33 13.40 -30.77
CA ASN A 38 19.34 12.04 -31.31
C ASN A 38 18.00 11.65 -31.97
N ASN A 39 17.09 12.60 -32.20
CA ASN A 39 15.80 12.32 -32.82
C ASN A 39 15.98 12.06 -34.33
N PRO A 40 15.84 10.81 -34.82
CA PRO A 40 16.11 10.47 -36.22
C PRO A 40 15.06 11.04 -37.19
N ASN A 41 13.88 11.41 -36.68
CA ASN A 41 12.75 11.93 -37.46
C ASN A 41 12.56 13.45 -37.28
N GLY A 42 13.51 14.14 -36.64
CA GLY A 42 13.41 15.59 -36.43
C GLY A 42 13.52 16.34 -37.75
N GLU A 43 12.42 16.93 -38.22
CA GLU A 43 12.42 17.83 -39.40
C GLU A 43 13.31 19.07 -39.20
N TYR A 44 13.56 19.47 -37.94
CA TYR A 44 14.42 20.59 -37.56
C TYR A 44 15.32 20.23 -36.38
N ILE A 45 16.63 20.42 -36.53
CA ILE A 45 17.56 20.36 -35.40
C ILE A 45 17.34 21.61 -34.54
N GLY A 46 16.85 21.44 -33.31
CA GLY A 46 16.74 22.51 -32.33
C GLY A 46 15.31 22.99 -32.03
N ASP A 47 14.32 22.11 -32.05
CA ASP A 47 12.97 22.43 -31.57
C ASP A 47 12.97 22.61 -30.04
N ILE A 48 13.20 23.86 -29.61
CA ILE A 48 13.21 24.24 -28.20
C ILE A 48 11.82 24.02 -27.57
N GLU A 49 10.73 24.21 -28.33
CA GLU A 49 9.38 23.96 -27.83
C GLU A 49 9.15 22.46 -27.60
N GLY A 50 9.59 21.63 -28.55
CA GLY A 50 9.66 20.17 -28.45
C GLY A 50 10.37 19.70 -27.18
N VAL A 51 11.57 20.22 -26.94
CA VAL A 51 12.37 19.92 -25.75
C VAL A 51 11.65 20.34 -24.46
N LEU A 52 11.15 21.57 -24.37
CA LEU A 52 10.61 22.12 -23.13
C LEU A 52 9.22 21.59 -22.77
N PHE A 53 8.37 21.34 -23.75
CA PHE A 53 6.97 20.96 -23.52
C PHE A 53 6.71 19.46 -23.66
N ASN A 54 7.62 18.68 -24.28
CA ASN A 54 7.43 17.25 -24.48
C ASN A 54 8.50 16.40 -23.79
N TYR A 55 9.77 16.51 -24.21
CA TYR A 55 10.84 15.70 -23.63
C TYR A 55 11.07 16.06 -22.16
N PHE A 56 11.33 17.32 -21.83
CA PHE A 56 11.69 17.71 -20.47
C PHE A 56 10.66 17.27 -19.40
N PRO A 57 9.34 17.55 -19.52
CA PRO A 57 8.36 17.13 -18.52
C PRO A 57 8.27 15.61 -18.40
N MET A 58 8.34 14.89 -19.53
CA MET A 58 8.39 13.42 -19.53
C MET A 58 9.55 12.92 -18.70
N ILE A 59 10.76 13.41 -18.98
CA ILE A 59 11.97 12.94 -18.32
C ILE A 59 11.96 13.29 -16.85
N PHE A 60 11.53 14.50 -16.53
CA PHE A 60 11.48 14.99 -15.16
C PHE A 60 10.52 14.18 -14.29
N MET A 61 9.31 13.89 -14.78
CA MET A 61 8.33 13.10 -14.04
C MET A 61 8.79 11.65 -13.83
N ASN A 62 9.67 11.10 -14.67
CA ASN A 62 10.20 9.74 -14.48
C ASN A 62 11.47 9.70 -13.62
N ILE A 63 12.37 10.66 -13.78
CA ILE A 63 13.66 10.70 -13.08
C ILE A 63 13.51 11.23 -11.65
N ALA A 64 12.70 12.27 -11.43
CA ALA A 64 12.59 12.91 -10.13
C ALA A 64 12.14 11.96 -9.00
N PRO A 65 11.10 11.10 -9.18
CA PRO A 65 10.69 10.15 -8.17
C PRO A 65 11.77 9.08 -7.93
N VAL A 66 12.40 8.58 -8.99
CA VAL A 66 13.46 7.57 -8.90
C VAL A 66 14.65 8.09 -8.11
N LEU A 67 15.12 9.30 -8.39
CA LEU A 67 16.14 9.97 -7.60
C LEU A 67 15.71 10.13 -6.13
N PHE A 68 14.45 10.47 -5.88
CA PHE A 68 13.94 10.54 -4.53
C PHE A 68 13.95 9.18 -3.81
N VAL A 69 13.67 8.08 -4.52
CA VAL A 69 13.70 6.71 -3.97
C VAL A 69 15.10 6.28 -3.57
N PHE A 70 16.08 6.51 -4.43
CA PHE A 70 17.47 6.09 -4.18
C PHE A 70 18.18 6.88 -3.07
N ARG A 71 17.49 7.84 -2.43
CA ARG A 71 17.96 8.45 -1.20
C ARG A 71 17.88 7.43 -0.06
N ILE A 72 19.01 7.16 0.61
CA ILE A 72 19.10 6.25 1.77
C ILE A 72 17.97 6.48 2.81
N GLY A 73 17.62 7.74 3.06
CA GLY A 73 16.55 8.10 3.99
C GLY A 73 15.15 7.63 3.54
N PHE A 74 14.88 7.61 2.22
CA PHE A 74 13.59 7.19 1.67
C PHE A 74 13.42 5.67 1.69
N LEU A 75 14.46 4.91 1.35
CA LEU A 75 14.45 3.44 1.50
C LEU A 75 14.17 3.01 2.94
N ARG A 76 14.76 3.71 3.93
CA ARG A 76 14.44 3.49 5.34
C ARG A 76 12.98 3.82 5.66
N LYS A 77 12.44 4.88 5.05
CA LYS A 77 11.05 5.31 5.21
C LYS A 77 10.05 4.29 4.65
N ILE A 78 10.33 3.74 3.47
CA ILE A 78 9.57 2.64 2.87
C ILE A 78 9.56 1.41 3.79
N ARG A 79 10.73 1.04 4.33
CA ARG A 79 10.85 -0.12 5.24
C ARG A 79 10.05 0.08 6.55
N GLN A 80 9.90 1.31 7.01
CA GLN A 80 9.15 1.64 8.22
C GLN A 80 7.64 1.81 7.95
N ASN A 81 7.29 2.24 6.74
CA ASN A 81 5.92 2.53 6.36
C ASN A 81 5.67 2.14 4.90
N PRO A 82 5.00 1.00 4.65
CA PRO A 82 4.76 0.49 3.30
C PRO A 82 3.84 1.37 2.45
N LEU A 83 3.09 2.32 3.06
CA LEU A 83 2.27 3.27 2.29
C LEU A 83 3.11 4.11 1.32
N TYR A 84 4.40 4.36 1.64
CA TYR A 84 5.29 5.03 0.70
C TYR A 84 5.53 4.22 -0.58
N ALA A 85 5.53 2.88 -0.51
CA ALA A 85 5.60 2.05 -1.71
C ALA A 85 4.31 2.17 -2.53
N ILE A 86 3.14 2.16 -1.88
CA ILE A 86 1.84 2.38 -2.55
C ILE A 86 1.81 3.74 -3.26
N TYR A 87 2.17 4.83 -2.58
CA TYR A 87 2.19 6.16 -3.19
C TYR A 87 3.14 6.24 -4.40
N MET A 88 4.30 5.57 -4.32
CA MET A 88 5.24 5.50 -5.44
C MET A 88 4.68 4.72 -6.63
N ILE A 89 4.06 3.56 -6.36
CA ILE A 89 3.43 2.75 -7.40
C ILE A 89 2.32 3.55 -8.09
N LEU A 90 1.39 4.11 -7.30
CA LEU A 90 0.27 4.90 -7.83
C LEU A 90 0.75 6.13 -8.61
N TYR A 91 1.84 6.76 -8.19
CA TYR A 91 2.47 7.83 -8.95
C TYR A 91 2.84 7.35 -10.36
N PHE A 92 3.61 6.27 -10.49
CA PHE A 92 4.01 5.77 -11.82
C PHE A 92 2.81 5.28 -12.63
N LEU A 93 1.85 4.62 -12.00
CA LEU A 93 0.64 4.12 -12.68
C LEU A 93 -0.30 5.23 -13.16
N LEU A 94 -0.30 6.40 -12.55
CA LEU A 94 -1.12 7.54 -12.97
C LEU A 94 -0.43 8.37 -14.06
N PHE A 95 0.88 8.54 -13.97
CA PHE A 95 1.63 9.38 -14.92
C PHE A 95 1.94 8.69 -16.25
N VAL A 96 2.16 7.38 -16.26
CA VAL A 96 2.53 6.65 -17.49
C VAL A 96 1.43 6.65 -18.57
N PRO A 97 0.14 6.44 -18.26
CA PRO A 97 -0.94 6.46 -19.25
C PRO A 97 -1.23 7.85 -19.80
N LEU A 98 -1.14 8.88 -18.95
CA LEU A 98 -1.19 10.28 -19.36
C LEU A 98 -0.11 10.56 -20.40
N PHE A 99 1.09 10.03 -20.18
CA PHE A 99 2.20 10.14 -21.12
C PHE A 99 1.96 9.34 -22.42
N MET A 100 1.47 8.10 -22.36
CA MET A 100 1.06 7.33 -23.55
C MET A 100 -0.05 8.04 -24.35
N GLY A 101 -0.96 8.75 -23.67
CA GLY A 101 -2.05 9.50 -24.31
C GLY A 101 -1.59 10.72 -25.09
N ILE A 102 -0.50 11.38 -24.69
CA ILE A 102 0.08 12.51 -25.42
C ILE A 102 0.64 12.07 -26.79
N GLN A 103 0.93 10.77 -26.97
CA GLN A 103 1.57 10.18 -28.15
C GLN A 103 0.61 9.51 -29.15
N SER A 104 -0.71 9.59 -28.98
CA SER A 104 -1.64 9.04 -29.98
C SER A 104 -1.71 9.93 -31.22
N LYS A 105 -2.09 9.35 -32.38
CA LYS A 105 -2.30 10.10 -33.64
C LYS A 105 -3.19 11.33 -33.35
N GLY A 106 -2.64 12.52 -33.56
CA GLY A 106 -3.25 13.82 -33.19
C GLY A 106 -2.58 14.57 -32.03
N GLY A 107 -1.58 13.99 -31.36
CA GLY A 107 -0.68 14.70 -30.43
C GLY A 107 0.32 15.60 -31.17
N ARG A 108 0.79 16.67 -30.51
CA ARG A 108 1.68 17.69 -31.11
C ARG A 108 3.10 17.19 -31.47
N VAL A 109 3.51 16.02 -30.96
CA VAL A 109 4.83 15.42 -31.24
C VAL A 109 4.69 13.91 -31.34
N GLU A 110 5.01 13.37 -32.51
CA GLU A 110 5.08 11.93 -32.77
C GLU A 110 6.48 11.44 -32.32
N ILE A 111 6.63 11.15 -31.02
CA ILE A 111 7.87 10.55 -30.52
C ILE A 111 7.92 9.10 -31.01
N ASP A 112 8.97 8.75 -31.73
CA ASP A 112 9.20 7.37 -32.19
C ASP A 112 9.23 6.42 -30.98
N ARG A 113 8.28 5.48 -30.94
CA ARG A 113 8.17 4.44 -29.90
C ARG A 113 9.40 3.53 -29.86
N SER A 114 10.18 3.48 -30.96
CA SER A 114 11.42 2.73 -31.04
C SER A 114 12.64 3.50 -30.50
N SER A 115 12.48 4.78 -30.14
CA SER A 115 13.56 5.57 -29.57
C SER A 115 14.10 4.93 -28.29
N PHE A 116 15.44 4.81 -28.22
CA PHE A 116 16.16 4.34 -27.03
C PHE A 116 15.69 5.04 -25.75
N PHE A 117 15.31 6.31 -25.89
CA PHE A 117 14.81 7.14 -24.82
C PHE A 117 13.47 6.63 -24.24
N TYR A 118 12.48 6.37 -25.09
CA TYR A 118 11.17 5.87 -24.69
C TYR A 118 11.27 4.49 -23.99
N ILE A 119 12.07 3.59 -24.56
CA ILE A 119 12.30 2.25 -24.03
C ILE A 119 12.99 2.34 -22.66
N GLY A 120 14.01 3.18 -22.53
CA GLY A 120 14.74 3.38 -21.28
C GLY A 120 13.87 3.91 -20.14
N VAL A 121 13.03 4.91 -20.43
CA VAL A 121 12.09 5.48 -19.43
C VAL A 121 11.03 4.45 -19.02
N THR A 122 10.42 3.76 -19.98
CA THR A 122 9.41 2.74 -19.70
C THR A 122 9.99 1.58 -18.89
N GLY A 123 11.20 1.11 -19.22
CA GLY A 123 11.89 0.07 -18.48
C GLY A 123 12.23 0.47 -17.04
N LEU A 124 12.68 1.72 -16.84
CA LEU A 124 12.97 2.26 -15.50
C LEU A 124 11.70 2.36 -14.63
N ASN A 125 10.56 2.72 -15.22
CA ASN A 125 9.26 2.73 -14.52
C ASN A 125 8.80 1.33 -14.12
N LEU A 126 8.90 0.36 -15.03
CA LEU A 126 8.59 -1.03 -14.74
C LEU A 126 9.45 -1.55 -13.57
N LEU A 127 10.74 -1.23 -13.58
CA LEU A 127 11.62 -1.60 -12.49
C LEU A 127 11.19 -0.95 -11.16
N ALA A 128 10.81 0.32 -11.17
CA ALA A 128 10.36 1.03 -9.98
C ALA A 128 9.05 0.45 -9.42
N ILE A 129 8.07 0.17 -10.28
CA ILE A 129 6.80 -0.48 -9.91
C ILE A 129 7.07 -1.88 -9.34
N ALA A 130 7.90 -2.68 -10.02
CA ALA A 130 8.26 -4.03 -9.58
C ALA A 130 8.95 -4.01 -8.21
N ILE A 131 9.90 -3.10 -7.97
CA ILE A 131 10.54 -2.91 -6.67
C ILE A 131 9.48 -2.54 -5.61
N GLY A 132 8.56 -1.63 -5.93
CA GLY A 132 7.45 -1.26 -5.04
C GLY A 132 6.60 -2.47 -4.64
N HIS A 133 6.21 -3.29 -5.62
CA HIS A 133 5.44 -4.52 -5.38
C HIS A 133 6.22 -5.55 -4.57
N ILE A 134 7.51 -5.74 -4.83
CA ILE A 134 8.36 -6.65 -4.04
C ILE A 134 8.40 -6.21 -2.57
N VAL A 135 8.50 -4.91 -2.31
CA VAL A 135 8.44 -4.37 -0.93
C VAL A 135 7.09 -4.64 -0.30
N LEU A 136 5.98 -4.39 -1.01
CA LEU A 136 4.64 -4.62 -0.48
C LEU A 136 4.40 -6.11 -0.19
N ILE A 137 4.73 -6.99 -1.13
CA ILE A 137 4.59 -8.44 -0.97
C ILE A 137 5.44 -8.92 0.22
N ARG A 138 6.67 -8.41 0.36
CA ARG A 138 7.49 -8.72 1.51
C ARG A 138 6.82 -8.29 2.83
N TYR A 139 6.35 -7.06 2.90
CA TYR A 139 5.77 -6.49 4.11
C TYR A 139 4.45 -7.17 4.53
N VAL A 140 3.59 -7.40 3.53
CA VAL A 140 2.26 -7.98 3.69
C VAL A 140 2.39 -9.47 4.00
N PHE A 141 3.11 -10.23 3.17
CA PHE A 141 3.18 -11.68 3.29
C PHE A 141 4.39 -12.16 4.07
N LEU A 142 5.59 -11.92 3.55
CA LEU A 142 6.79 -12.59 4.07
C LEU A 142 7.03 -12.25 5.54
N ASP A 143 6.92 -10.98 5.92
CA ASP A 143 7.20 -10.57 7.30
C ASP A 143 6.11 -11.06 8.28
N VAL A 144 4.88 -11.32 7.83
CA VAL A 144 3.80 -11.92 8.64
C VAL A 144 3.94 -13.45 8.71
N ILE A 145 4.09 -14.13 7.57
CA ILE A 145 4.22 -15.60 7.47
C ILE A 145 5.46 -16.08 8.24
N PHE A 146 6.59 -15.39 8.10
CA PHE A 146 7.82 -15.72 8.83
C PHE A 146 7.86 -15.16 10.26
N LYS A 147 6.72 -14.72 10.80
CA LYS A 147 6.56 -14.24 12.20
C LYS A 147 7.55 -13.15 12.60
N ARG A 148 8.00 -12.32 11.63
CA ARG A 148 8.91 -11.19 11.90
C ARG A 148 8.16 -10.01 12.51
N ARG A 149 6.85 -9.97 12.35
CA ARG A 149 5.93 -9.03 12.99
C ARG A 149 4.54 -9.67 13.13
N LYS A 150 3.70 -9.07 13.96
CA LYS A 150 2.27 -9.38 14.02
C LYS A 150 1.48 -8.50 13.02
N PRO A 151 0.40 -9.01 12.41
CA PRO A 151 -0.56 -8.18 11.70
C PRO A 151 -1.24 -7.22 12.67
N THR A 152 -1.69 -6.08 12.17
CA THR A 152 -2.32 -4.98 12.90
C THR A 152 -3.52 -4.49 12.09
N GLY A 153 -4.50 -3.81 12.69
CA GLY A 153 -5.67 -3.30 11.94
C GLY A 153 -5.31 -2.39 10.76
N ARG A 154 -4.14 -1.72 10.80
CA ARG A 154 -3.61 -0.94 9.69
C ARG A 154 -3.31 -1.79 8.45
N ASP A 155 -2.97 -3.06 8.65
CA ASP A 155 -2.59 -3.97 7.58
C ASP A 155 -3.75 -4.29 6.65
N THR A 156 -4.99 -4.25 7.14
CA THR A 156 -6.20 -4.37 6.31
C THR A 156 -6.19 -3.37 5.16
N ILE A 157 -5.93 -2.09 5.46
CA ILE A 157 -5.85 -1.03 4.45
C ILE A 157 -4.67 -1.25 3.51
N ILE A 158 -3.51 -1.65 4.05
CA ILE A 158 -2.30 -1.88 3.25
C ILE A 158 -2.50 -3.04 2.27
N VAL A 159 -3.13 -4.13 2.70
CA VAL A 159 -3.38 -5.29 1.84
C VAL A 159 -4.41 -4.93 0.77
N PHE A 160 -5.50 -4.26 1.12
CA PHE A 160 -6.49 -3.79 0.15
C PHE A 160 -5.86 -2.86 -0.91
N MET A 161 -5.03 -1.90 -0.48
CA MET A 161 -4.31 -1.02 -1.41
C MET A 161 -3.27 -1.77 -2.24
N THR A 162 -2.64 -2.82 -1.68
CA THR A 162 -1.74 -3.70 -2.44
C THR A 162 -2.52 -4.43 -3.54
N TYR A 163 -3.71 -4.97 -3.23
CA TYR A 163 -4.59 -5.61 -4.19
C TYR A 163 -5.01 -4.67 -5.32
N VAL A 164 -5.50 -3.47 -4.99
CA VAL A 164 -5.89 -2.46 -5.99
C VAL A 164 -4.69 -2.04 -6.85
N SER A 165 -3.54 -1.76 -6.24
CA SER A 165 -2.34 -1.35 -6.97
C SER A 165 -1.76 -2.46 -7.87
N MET A 166 -1.96 -3.72 -7.50
CA MET A 166 -1.60 -4.89 -8.31
C MET A 166 -2.44 -4.96 -9.58
N GLY A 167 -3.78 -4.82 -9.46
CA GLY A 167 -4.66 -4.80 -10.63
C GLY A 167 -4.33 -3.64 -11.59
N VAL A 168 -4.11 -2.44 -11.06
CA VAL A 168 -3.70 -1.31 -11.92
C VAL A 168 -2.34 -1.57 -12.60
N SER A 169 -1.40 -2.24 -11.92
CA SER A 169 -0.10 -2.60 -12.49
C SER A 169 -0.17 -3.67 -13.57
N PHE A 170 -1.01 -4.70 -13.40
CA PHE A 170 -1.25 -5.68 -14.45
C PHE A 170 -1.93 -5.04 -15.67
N GLY A 171 -2.89 -4.14 -15.45
CA GLY A 171 -3.46 -3.31 -16.52
C GLY A 171 -2.39 -2.56 -17.31
N PHE A 172 -1.37 -2.02 -16.65
CA PHE A 172 -0.22 -1.41 -17.32
C PHE A 172 0.60 -2.41 -18.14
N VAL A 173 0.90 -3.57 -17.57
CA VAL A 173 1.65 -4.65 -18.25
C VAL A 173 0.91 -5.11 -19.51
N TYR A 174 -0.41 -5.28 -19.45
CA TYR A 174 -1.20 -5.66 -20.62
C TYR A 174 -1.25 -4.56 -21.68
N ALA A 175 -1.37 -3.30 -21.28
CA ALA A 175 -1.27 -2.18 -22.22
C ALA A 175 0.08 -2.20 -22.94
N LEU A 176 1.18 -2.47 -22.22
CA LEU A 176 2.50 -2.62 -22.83
C LEU A 176 2.57 -3.80 -23.79
N ILE A 177 2.05 -4.97 -23.40
CA ILE A 177 2.01 -6.14 -24.28
C ILE A 177 1.28 -5.78 -25.58
N THR A 178 0.13 -5.11 -25.50
CA THR A 178 -0.62 -4.66 -26.69
C THR A 178 0.18 -3.68 -27.55
N THR A 179 0.93 -2.75 -26.96
CA THR A 179 1.74 -1.78 -27.73
C THR A 179 3.03 -2.35 -28.32
N LEU A 180 3.57 -3.43 -27.74
CA LEU A 180 4.83 -4.05 -28.14
C LEU A 180 4.62 -5.28 -29.03
N SER A 181 3.41 -5.84 -29.05
CA SER A 181 3.10 -7.02 -29.86
C SER A 181 2.90 -6.62 -31.32
N PRO A 182 3.54 -7.32 -32.28
CA PRO A 182 3.34 -7.08 -33.70
C PRO A 182 1.96 -7.54 -34.19
N GLU A 183 1.36 -8.50 -33.49
CA GLU A 183 0.02 -9.04 -33.75
C GLU A 183 -0.92 -8.68 -32.57
N PRO A 184 -2.25 -8.66 -32.78
CA PRO A 184 -3.21 -8.44 -31.70
C PRO A 184 -2.98 -9.40 -30.54
N ALA A 185 -2.69 -8.86 -29.35
CA ALA A 185 -2.46 -9.65 -28.15
C ALA A 185 -3.75 -10.01 -27.40
N PHE A 186 -4.82 -9.27 -27.64
CA PHE A 186 -6.11 -9.36 -26.95
C PHE A 186 -7.26 -9.27 -27.95
N SER A 187 -8.30 -10.06 -27.70
CA SER A 187 -9.54 -10.00 -28.46
C SER A 187 -10.21 -8.64 -28.30
N ASN A 188 -10.91 -8.20 -29.36
CA ASN A 188 -11.60 -6.90 -29.40
C ASN A 188 -10.71 -5.69 -29.04
N MET A 189 -9.40 -5.81 -29.23
CA MET A 189 -8.41 -4.73 -29.15
C MET A 189 -7.44 -4.85 -30.33
N SER A 190 -7.90 -4.46 -31.52
CA SER A 190 -7.02 -4.33 -32.68
C SER A 190 -6.03 -3.19 -32.47
N LEU A 191 -4.86 -3.27 -33.12
CA LEU A 191 -3.85 -2.22 -33.08
C LEU A 191 -4.41 -0.87 -33.57
N GLU A 192 -5.23 -0.87 -34.63
CA GLU A 192 -5.89 0.33 -35.15
C GLU A 192 -6.84 0.96 -34.10
N MET A 193 -7.62 0.13 -33.42
CA MET A 193 -8.52 0.61 -32.36
C MET A 193 -7.70 1.17 -31.18
N ALA A 194 -6.58 0.54 -30.82
CA ALA A 194 -5.66 1.03 -29.80
C ALA A 194 -4.98 2.36 -30.17
N GLU A 195 -4.65 2.56 -31.45
CA GLU A 195 -4.10 3.83 -31.97
C GLU A 195 -5.14 4.96 -31.94
N ASP A 196 -6.39 4.66 -32.26
CA ASP A 196 -7.49 5.64 -32.37
C ASP A 196 -8.15 5.98 -31.01
N LEU A 197 -8.17 5.02 -30.06
CA LEU A 197 -8.71 5.25 -28.71
C LEU A 197 -7.93 6.28 -27.89
N GLY A 198 -6.64 6.46 -28.20
CA GLY A 198 -5.68 7.19 -27.38
C GLY A 198 -5.14 6.36 -26.20
N GLY A 199 -3.88 6.57 -25.83
CA GLY A 199 -3.16 5.75 -24.84
C GLY A 199 -3.83 5.68 -23.46
N VAL A 200 -4.53 6.74 -23.05
CA VAL A 200 -5.28 6.76 -21.78
C VAL A 200 -6.44 5.77 -21.82
N LYS A 201 -7.26 5.75 -22.87
CA LYS A 201 -8.41 4.84 -22.94
C LYS A 201 -7.96 3.38 -23.07
N LEU A 202 -6.91 3.13 -23.86
CA LEU A 202 -6.29 1.81 -23.96
C LEU A 202 -5.86 1.28 -22.59
N TYR A 203 -5.23 2.13 -21.79
CA TYR A 203 -4.81 1.78 -20.44
C TYR A 203 -5.99 1.45 -19.53
N PHE A 204 -7.03 2.28 -19.49
CA PHE A 204 -8.21 2.00 -18.67
C PHE A 204 -8.95 0.73 -19.09
N ARG A 205 -8.96 0.39 -20.39
CA ARG A 205 -9.53 -0.85 -20.90
C ARG A 205 -8.75 -2.09 -20.43
N HIS A 206 -7.42 -1.99 -20.35
CA HIS A 206 -6.59 -3.06 -19.78
C HIS A 206 -6.64 -3.11 -18.25
N ILE A 207 -6.83 -1.98 -17.55
CA ILE A 207 -7.16 -1.99 -16.12
C ILE A 207 -8.45 -2.76 -15.91
N TYR A 208 -9.49 -2.47 -16.70
CA TYR A 208 -10.75 -3.20 -16.63
C TYR A 208 -10.54 -4.71 -16.82
N TYR A 209 -9.82 -5.12 -17.87
CA TYR A 209 -9.49 -6.53 -18.10
C TYR A 209 -8.73 -7.16 -16.91
N SER A 210 -7.75 -6.45 -16.36
CA SER A 210 -7.01 -6.89 -15.17
C SER A 210 -7.94 -7.09 -13.98
N PHE A 211 -8.80 -6.12 -13.65
CA PHE A 211 -9.70 -6.27 -12.50
C PHE A 211 -10.70 -7.40 -12.67
N ILE A 212 -11.30 -7.60 -13.84
CA ILE A 212 -12.24 -8.71 -14.06
C ILE A 212 -11.52 -10.07 -14.00
N THR A 213 -10.23 -10.13 -14.33
CA THR A 213 -9.39 -11.32 -14.21
C THR A 213 -8.98 -11.57 -12.76
N LEU A 214 -8.48 -10.54 -12.08
CA LEU A 214 -8.05 -10.56 -10.68
C LEU A 214 -9.20 -10.92 -9.72
N THR A 215 -10.40 -10.44 -10.03
CA THR A 215 -11.64 -10.74 -9.28
C THR A 215 -12.36 -12.00 -9.75
N SER A 216 -11.83 -12.71 -10.76
CA SER A 216 -12.44 -13.90 -11.38
C SER A 216 -13.84 -13.69 -11.98
N VAL A 217 -14.24 -12.45 -12.27
CA VAL A 217 -15.53 -12.14 -12.90
C VAL A 217 -15.56 -12.59 -14.37
N GLY A 218 -14.51 -12.24 -15.14
CA GLY A 218 -14.30 -12.72 -16.51
C GLY A 218 -15.51 -12.61 -17.46
N PHE A 219 -15.99 -11.39 -17.74
CA PHE A 219 -17.15 -11.18 -18.64
C PHE A 219 -16.98 -11.75 -20.06
N GLY A 220 -15.74 -11.98 -20.52
CA GLY A 220 -15.43 -12.60 -21.82
C GLY A 220 -15.45 -11.63 -23.00
N ASP A 221 -15.64 -10.33 -22.75
CA ASP A 221 -15.58 -9.26 -23.74
C ASP A 221 -14.14 -8.91 -24.16
N ILE A 222 -13.17 -9.15 -23.28
CA ILE A 222 -11.73 -9.05 -23.54
C ILE A 222 -11.06 -10.31 -22.98
N TYR A 223 -10.23 -10.96 -23.80
CA TYR A 223 -9.44 -12.12 -23.38
C TYR A 223 -8.11 -12.18 -24.15
N PRO A 224 -7.06 -12.79 -23.57
CA PRO A 224 -5.73 -12.81 -24.14
C PRO A 224 -5.64 -13.84 -25.27
N GLU A 225 -5.16 -13.41 -26.44
CA GLU A 225 -4.97 -14.26 -27.62
C GLU A 225 -3.50 -14.69 -27.77
N SER A 226 -2.55 -13.83 -27.39
CA SER A 226 -1.13 -14.16 -27.44
C SER A 226 -0.68 -15.01 -26.25
N TRP A 227 0.29 -15.90 -26.47
CA TRP A 227 0.85 -16.75 -25.43
C TRP A 227 1.48 -15.94 -24.28
N VAL A 228 2.05 -14.77 -24.58
CA VAL A 228 2.61 -13.84 -23.59
C VAL A 228 1.49 -13.30 -22.70
N ALA A 229 0.41 -12.78 -23.30
CA ALA A 229 -0.73 -12.25 -22.58
C ALA A 229 -1.41 -13.32 -21.71
N GLN A 230 -1.56 -14.55 -22.24
CA GLN A 230 -2.11 -15.69 -21.51
C GLN A 230 -1.26 -16.06 -20.30
N THR A 231 0.07 -16.08 -20.46
CA THR A 231 0.99 -16.40 -19.34
C THR A 231 0.87 -15.37 -18.22
N VAL A 232 0.83 -14.08 -18.58
CA VAL A 232 0.67 -13.00 -17.59
C VAL A 232 -0.69 -13.08 -16.90
N ALA A 233 -1.76 -13.39 -17.63
CA ALA A 233 -3.11 -13.60 -17.07
C ALA A 233 -3.15 -14.75 -16.06
N VAL A 234 -2.48 -15.87 -16.34
CA VAL A 234 -2.36 -16.98 -15.39
C VAL A 234 -1.65 -16.54 -14.10
N ILE A 235 -0.54 -15.81 -14.23
CA ILE A 235 0.20 -15.27 -13.07
C ILE A 235 -0.69 -14.31 -12.26
N GLU A 236 -1.40 -13.41 -12.94
CA GLU A 236 -2.33 -12.49 -12.30
C GLU A 236 -3.43 -13.23 -11.53
N SER A 237 -4.09 -14.21 -12.14
CA SER A 237 -5.17 -14.97 -11.48
C SER A 237 -4.68 -15.68 -10.21
N ILE A 238 -3.49 -16.29 -10.25
CA ILE A 238 -2.89 -16.95 -9.07
C ILE A 238 -2.62 -15.92 -7.96
N LEU A 239 -2.01 -14.79 -8.32
CA LEU A 239 -1.70 -13.73 -7.36
C LEU A 239 -2.97 -13.07 -6.80
N GLY A 240 -4.03 -12.92 -7.61
CA GLY A 240 -5.32 -12.40 -7.19
C GLY A 240 -5.97 -13.23 -6.10
N VAL A 241 -6.11 -14.53 -6.32
CA VAL A 241 -6.66 -15.47 -5.32
C VAL A 241 -5.82 -15.45 -4.05
N PHE A 242 -4.49 -15.45 -4.17
CA PHE A 242 -3.58 -15.42 -3.03
C PHE A 242 -3.70 -14.12 -2.21
N LEU A 243 -3.72 -12.96 -2.87
CA LEU A 243 -3.90 -11.65 -2.23
C LEU A 243 -5.25 -11.51 -1.53
N LEU A 244 -6.35 -11.94 -2.19
CA LEU A 244 -7.69 -11.90 -1.60
C LEU A 244 -7.79 -12.80 -0.36
N SER A 245 -7.32 -14.05 -0.46
CA SER A 245 -7.35 -15.01 0.65
C SER A 245 -6.57 -14.50 1.86
N PHE A 246 -5.40 -13.90 1.62
CA PHE A 246 -4.57 -13.35 2.67
C PHE A 246 -5.14 -12.07 3.28
N SER A 247 -5.81 -11.24 2.49
CA SER A 247 -6.54 -10.06 2.98
C SER A 247 -7.59 -10.47 4.01
N LEU A 248 -8.39 -11.48 3.69
CA LEU A 248 -9.40 -12.04 4.60
C LEU A 248 -8.75 -12.58 5.88
N GLY A 249 -7.64 -13.30 5.76
CA GLY A 249 -6.89 -13.82 6.91
C GLY A 249 -6.41 -12.72 7.86
N ILE A 250 -5.90 -11.59 7.35
CA ILE A 250 -5.48 -10.46 8.17
C ILE A 250 -6.66 -9.79 8.87
N ILE A 251 -7.77 -9.61 8.16
CA ILE A 251 -8.99 -9.00 8.73
C ILE A 251 -9.48 -9.85 9.91
N LEU A 252 -9.68 -11.15 9.68
CA LEU A 252 -10.14 -12.09 10.70
C LEU A 252 -9.16 -12.19 11.89
N SER A 253 -7.85 -12.20 11.61
CA SER A 253 -6.83 -12.20 12.66
C SER A 253 -6.89 -10.93 13.50
N SER A 254 -7.08 -9.76 12.88
CA SER A 254 -7.10 -8.48 13.60
C SER A 254 -8.34 -8.35 14.50
N GLU A 255 -9.48 -8.86 14.05
CA GLU A 255 -10.74 -8.81 14.79
C GLU A 255 -10.75 -9.82 15.95
N THR A 256 -10.17 -11.01 15.76
CA THR A 256 -10.01 -12.00 16.83
C THR A 256 -9.09 -11.48 17.94
N GLU A 257 -8.00 -10.79 17.59
CA GLU A 257 -7.08 -10.20 18.57
C GLU A 257 -7.79 -9.09 19.37
N GLU A 258 -8.55 -8.21 18.71
CA GLU A 258 -9.32 -7.15 19.40
C GLU A 258 -10.40 -7.73 20.35
N HIS A 259 -11.11 -8.77 19.92
CA HIS A 259 -12.08 -9.45 20.78
C HIS A 259 -11.45 -10.12 21.99
N SER A 260 -10.28 -10.78 21.82
CA SER A 260 -9.58 -11.42 22.93
C SER A 260 -9.12 -10.41 23.99
N VAL A 261 -8.59 -9.26 23.57
CA VAL A 261 -8.17 -8.19 24.49
C VAL A 261 -9.35 -7.62 25.27
N LYS A 262 -10.47 -7.31 24.60
CA LYS A 262 -11.67 -6.81 25.28
C LYS A 262 -12.24 -7.84 26.26
N GLN A 263 -12.20 -9.12 25.91
CA GLN A 263 -12.66 -10.20 26.76
C GLN A 263 -11.79 -10.32 28.02
N ASP A 264 -10.46 -10.27 27.87
CA ASP A 264 -9.51 -10.30 28.99
C ASP A 264 -9.70 -9.10 29.94
N GLU A 265 -9.91 -7.89 29.40
CA GLU A 265 -10.22 -6.70 30.21
C GLU A 265 -11.53 -6.86 30.97
N ASN A 266 -12.56 -7.38 30.31
CA ASN A 266 -13.88 -7.57 30.91
C ASN A 266 -13.86 -8.66 32.00
N ASP A 267 -13.11 -9.74 31.78
CA ASP A 267 -12.92 -10.82 32.75
C ASP A 267 -12.10 -10.35 33.95
N LYS A 268 -11.11 -9.47 33.75
CA LYS A 268 -10.37 -8.83 34.83
C LYS A 268 -11.26 -7.89 35.65
N PHE A 269 -12.04 -7.02 34.99
CA PHE A 269 -13.00 -6.14 35.66
C PHE A 269 -14.04 -6.93 36.46
N ARG A 270 -14.55 -8.04 35.89
CA ARG A 270 -15.46 -8.95 36.59
C ARG A 270 -14.83 -9.56 37.84
N LYS A 271 -13.57 -9.98 37.79
CA LYS A 271 -12.86 -10.50 38.97
C LYS A 271 -12.72 -9.43 40.06
N GLU A 272 -12.30 -8.23 39.71
CA GLU A 272 -12.18 -7.10 40.66
C GLU A 272 -13.53 -6.76 41.30
N LEU A 273 -14.60 -6.71 40.50
CA LEU A 273 -15.96 -6.48 41.00
C LEU A 273 -16.42 -7.59 41.96
N MET A 274 -16.13 -8.86 41.65
CA MET A 274 -16.52 -9.99 42.50
C MET A 274 -15.76 -9.98 43.83
N GLU A 275 -14.47 -9.64 43.83
CA GLU A 275 -13.70 -9.45 45.07
C GLU A 275 -14.28 -8.32 45.94
N ASP A 276 -14.70 -7.22 45.33
CA ASP A 276 -15.29 -6.09 46.06
C ASP A 276 -16.68 -6.44 46.63
N ILE A 277 -17.48 -7.20 45.89
CA ILE A 277 -18.77 -7.74 46.37
C ILE A 277 -18.55 -8.70 47.54
N GLU A 278 -17.56 -9.59 47.46
CA GLU A 278 -17.21 -10.52 48.53
C GLU A 278 -16.75 -9.80 49.80
N LYS A 279 -15.89 -8.77 49.67
CA LYS A 279 -15.49 -7.90 50.79
C LYS A 279 -16.68 -7.17 51.39
N PHE A 280 -17.61 -6.68 50.56
CA PHE A 280 -18.82 -6.00 51.04
C PHE A 280 -19.72 -6.95 51.84
N HIS A 281 -19.98 -8.15 51.33
CA HIS A 281 -20.75 -9.18 52.04
C HIS A 281 -20.10 -9.58 53.37
N THR A 282 -18.77 -9.71 53.38
CA THR A 282 -18.01 -10.02 54.61
C THR A 282 -18.20 -8.93 55.66
N ARG A 283 -18.03 -7.64 55.28
CA ARG A 283 -18.28 -6.50 56.18
C ARG A 283 -19.71 -6.41 56.66
N GLN A 284 -20.70 -6.71 55.80
CA GLN A 284 -22.10 -6.75 56.22
C GLN A 284 -22.36 -7.82 57.28
N ASN A 285 -21.77 -9.01 57.11
CA ASN A 285 -21.89 -10.09 58.09
C ASN A 285 -21.20 -9.73 59.41
N GLU A 286 -20.00 -9.15 59.37
CA GLU A 286 -19.31 -8.64 60.55
C GLU A 286 -20.15 -7.59 61.29
N MET A 287 -20.71 -6.63 60.57
CA MET A 287 -21.60 -5.60 61.15
C MET A 287 -22.86 -6.19 61.77
N LYS A 288 -23.44 -7.23 61.15
CA LYS A 288 -24.62 -7.92 61.68
C LYS A 288 -24.28 -8.65 62.99
N ASN A 289 -23.18 -9.40 63.02
CA ASN A 289 -22.73 -10.13 64.20
C ASN A 289 -22.42 -9.16 65.35
N LEU A 290 -21.72 -8.05 65.06
CA LEU A 290 -21.41 -7.02 66.05
C LEU A 290 -22.67 -6.41 66.66
N LYS A 291 -23.72 -6.23 65.85
CA LYS A 291 -25.01 -5.71 66.31
C LYS A 291 -25.75 -6.72 67.21
N GLU A 292 -25.70 -8.01 66.87
CA GLU A 292 -26.28 -9.09 67.69
C GLU A 292 -25.57 -9.21 69.04
N GLU A 293 -24.24 -9.15 69.06
CA GLU A 293 -23.41 -9.17 70.27
C GLU A 293 -23.72 -7.96 71.17
N LEU A 294 -23.77 -6.74 70.59
CA LEU A 294 -24.11 -5.53 71.34
C LEU A 294 -25.53 -5.58 71.94
N LEU A 295 -26.50 -6.16 71.22
CA LEU A 295 -27.86 -6.34 71.74
C LEU A 295 -27.90 -7.29 72.93
N ALA A 296 -27.17 -8.40 72.86
CA ALA A 296 -27.05 -9.35 73.97
C ALA A 296 -26.41 -8.71 75.21
N ASP A 297 -25.33 -7.95 75.03
CA ASP A 297 -24.68 -7.21 76.12
C ASP A 297 -25.62 -6.18 76.77
N ILE A 298 -26.42 -5.48 75.96
CA ILE A 298 -27.42 -4.52 76.46
C ILE A 298 -28.52 -5.23 77.25
N GLU A 299 -29.03 -6.37 76.76
CA GLU A 299 -30.02 -7.18 77.47
C GLU A 299 -29.48 -7.66 78.82
N GLU A 300 -28.25 -8.18 78.87
CA GLU A 300 -27.60 -8.60 80.13
C GLU A 300 -27.47 -7.43 81.12
N LEU A 301 -27.04 -6.25 80.64
CA LEU A 301 -26.92 -5.05 81.47
C LEU A 301 -28.27 -4.57 82.02
N ILE A 302 -29.34 -4.67 81.23
CA ILE A 302 -30.70 -4.31 81.66
C ILE A 302 -31.18 -5.28 82.75
N ASP A 303 -31.03 -6.58 82.55
CA ASP A 303 -31.40 -7.61 83.53
C ASP A 303 -30.65 -7.44 84.85
N LYS A 304 -29.34 -7.18 84.78
CA LYS A 304 -28.51 -6.92 85.97
C LYS A 304 -28.93 -5.66 86.73
N LYS A 305 -29.43 -4.63 86.03
CA LYS A 305 -29.95 -3.40 86.66
C LYS A 305 -31.34 -3.59 87.27
N LEU A 306 -32.19 -4.42 86.66
CA LEU A 306 -33.54 -4.73 87.14
C LEU A 306 -33.51 -5.68 88.34
N GLY A 307 -32.68 -6.73 88.32
CA GLY A 307 -32.49 -7.63 89.46
C GLY A 307 -31.99 -6.90 90.71
N ASN A 308 -31.04 -5.98 90.55
CA ASN A 308 -30.54 -5.13 91.64
C ASN A 308 -31.58 -4.13 92.21
N ARG A 309 -32.68 -3.86 91.51
CA ARG A 309 -33.79 -3.04 92.01
C ARG A 309 -34.84 -3.84 92.76
N ILE A 310 -34.99 -5.14 92.47
CA ILE A 310 -35.93 -6.04 93.15
C ILE A 310 -35.38 -6.44 94.53
N ASP A 311 -34.06 -6.58 94.68
CA ASP A 311 -33.42 -6.89 95.97
C ASP A 311 -33.29 -5.69 96.94
N LYS A 312 -33.73 -4.48 96.52
CA LYS A 312 -33.63 -3.23 97.32
C LYS A 312 -34.99 -2.59 97.65
N GLY A 313 -36.10 -3.24 97.31
CA GLY A 313 -37.46 -2.84 97.71
C GLY A 313 -38.03 -3.85 98.70
#